data_AF-A0A812EYA6-F1
#
_entry.id   AF-A0A812EYA6-F1
#
_cell.length_a   1.000
_cell.length_b   1.000
_cell.length_c   1.000
_cell.angle_alpha   90.00
_cell.angle_beta   90.00
_cell.angle_gamma   90.00
#
_symmetry.space_group_name_H-M   'P 1'
#
loop_
_entity.id
_entity.type
_entity.pdbx_description
1 polymer ?
#
loop_
_entity_poly.entity_id
_entity_poly.type
_entity_poly.pdbx_seq_one_letter_code
_entity_poly.pdbx_strand_id
1 'polypeptide(L)' 'MNSDDQDEKDYNNDKVLVRFKFKDENIEHQEYMTLFHYNNLKLVNIIEYCEIISHDKK' A
#
# COMPACT_ATOMS: atom_id res chain seq x y z
N MET A 1 -3.12 34.95 -25.72
CA MET A 1 -3.30 34.37 -24.37
C MET A 1 -3.21 32.86 -24.58
N ASN A 2 -2.19 32.19 -24.02
CA ASN A 2 -2.06 30.74 -24.15
C ASN A 2 -3.05 30.08 -23.19
N SER A 3 -4.04 29.43 -23.75
CA SER A 3 -4.97 28.54 -23.07
C SER A 3 -4.74 27.17 -23.67
N ASP A 4 -3.81 26.39 -23.12
CA ASP A 4 -3.72 24.97 -23.42
C ASP A 4 -3.16 24.26 -22.18
N ASP A 5 -4.00 23.34 -21.69
CA ASP A 5 -3.69 22.15 -20.91
C ASP A 5 -3.14 22.35 -19.49
N GLN A 6 -4.06 22.66 -18.57
CA GLN A 6 -3.95 22.10 -17.23
C GLN A 6 -4.07 20.59 -17.34
N ASP A 7 -2.96 19.88 -17.14
CA ASP A 7 -2.93 18.47 -16.77
C ASP A 7 -3.83 18.28 -15.53
N GLU A 8 -5.11 17.99 -15.75
CA GLU A 8 -5.96 17.40 -14.72
C GLU A 8 -5.38 16.02 -14.43
N LYS A 9 -4.47 15.97 -13.45
CA LYS A 9 -4.08 14.71 -12.83
C LYS A 9 -5.34 14.12 -12.22
N ASP A 10 -5.85 13.09 -12.88
CA ASP A 10 -7.02 12.33 -12.46
C ASP A 10 -6.69 11.65 -11.12
N TYR A 11 -6.95 12.34 -10.00
CA TYR A 11 -6.73 11.85 -8.64
C TYR A 11 -7.81 10.85 -8.20
N ASN A 12 -8.41 10.10 -9.12
CA ASN A 12 -9.22 8.92 -8.83
C ASN A 12 -8.33 7.74 -8.42
N ASN A 13 -7.50 7.96 -7.39
CA ASN A 13 -6.66 6.92 -6.83
C ASN A 13 -7.48 6.09 -5.83
N ASP A 14 -8.43 5.34 -6.36
CA ASP A 14 -9.35 4.45 -5.64
C ASP A 14 -8.62 3.29 -4.98
N LYS A 15 -7.32 3.16 -5.20
CA LYS A 15 -6.47 2.06 -4.71
C LYS A 15 -5.21 2.61 -4.07
N VAL A 16 -4.97 2.21 -2.83
CA VAL A 16 -3.77 2.59 -2.06
C VAL A 16 -3.06 1.32 -1.60
N LEU A 17 -1.81 1.14 -2.01
CA LEU A 17 -0.97 0.04 -1.54
C LEU A 17 -0.05 0.54 -0.42
N VAL A 18 -0.18 -0.06 0.76
CA VAL A 18 0.66 0.25 1.92
C VAL A 18 1.53 -0.96 2.25
N ARG A 19 2.81 -0.72 2.50
CA ARG A 19 3.78 -1.75 2.92
C ARG A 19 4.24 -1.43 4.33
N PHE A 20 4.04 -2.37 5.25
CA PHE A 20 4.52 -2.31 6.62
C PHE A 20 5.67 -3.30 6.79
N LYS A 21 6.71 -2.89 7.52
CA LYS A 21 7.78 -3.78 7.95
C LYS A 21 7.80 -3.76 9.47
N PHE A 22 7.66 -4.93 10.08
CA PHE A 22 7.75 -5.10 11.52
C PHE A 22 8.99 -5.93 11.84
N LYS A 23 9.65 -5.53 12.92
CA LYS A 23 10.68 -6.32 13.57
C LYS A 23 10.03 -6.86 14.84
N ASP A 24 9.79 -8.17 14.89
CA ASP A 24 9.36 -8.83 16.11
C ASP A 24 10.62 -9.20 16.91
N GLU A 25 10.53 -9.23 18.24
CA GLU A 25 11.63 -9.72 19.08
C GLU A 25 11.85 -11.24 18.88
N ASN A 26 10.81 -11.96 18.44
CA ASN A 26 10.81 -13.40 18.21
C ASN A 26 10.95 -13.81 16.74
N ILE A 27 10.60 -12.91 15.81
CA ILE A 27 10.70 -13.12 14.35
C ILE A 27 11.57 -11.99 13.80
N GLU A 28 12.71 -12.34 13.23
CA GLU A 28 13.70 -11.33 12.81
C GLU A 28 13.10 -10.25 11.90
N HIS A 29 12.26 -10.62 10.92
CA HIS A 29 11.61 -9.67 10.02
C HIS A 29 10.25 -10.20 9.52
N GLN A 30 9.23 -9.33 9.53
CA GLN A 30 7.94 -9.60 8.91
C GLN A 30 7.52 -8.43 8.02
N GLU A 31 7.13 -8.72 6.78
CA GLU A 31 6.61 -7.71 5.86
C GLU A 31 5.13 -7.96 5.60
N TYR A 32 4.33 -6.92 5.74
CA TYR A 32 2.92 -6.91 5.38
C TYR A 32 2.70 -5.94 4.24
N MET A 33 1.86 -6.33 3.30
CA MET A 33 1.43 -5.49 2.20
C MET A 33 -0.10 -5.49 2.14
N THR A 34 -0.69 -4.31 2.23
CA THR A 34 -2.14 -4.15 2.29
C THR A 34 -2.59 -3.23 1.17
N LEU A 35 -3.49 -3.73 0.32
CA LEU A 35 -4.15 -2.96 -0.73
C LEU A 35 -5.53 -2.53 -0.25
N PHE A 36 -5.73 -1.21 -0.14
CA PHE A 36 -6.98 -0.58 0.24
C PHE A 36 -7.70 -0.09 -1.01
N HIS A 37 -8.99 -0.42 -1.14
CA HIS A 37 -9.85 0.16 -2.17
C HIS A 37 -10.83 1.15 -1.55
N TYR A 38 -10.86 2.36 -2.07
CA TYR A 38 -11.76 3.44 -1.67
C TYR A 38 -12.77 3.74 -2.77
N ASN A 39 -13.99 4.10 -2.38
CA ASN A 39 -14.99 4.68 -3.24
C ASN A 39 -15.57 5.91 -2.52
N ASN A 40 -15.44 7.10 -3.11
CA ASN A 40 -15.88 8.36 -2.51
C ASN A 40 -15.40 8.52 -1.05
N LEU A 41 -14.09 8.34 -0.82
CA LEU A 41 -13.42 8.41 0.49
C LEU A 41 -13.85 7.35 1.52
N LYS A 42 -14.74 6.41 1.15
CA LYS A 42 -15.10 5.27 2.01
C LYS A 42 -14.30 4.04 1.61
N LEU A 43 -13.72 3.36 2.60
CA LEU A 43 -13.05 2.08 2.39
C LEU A 43 -14.09 1.01 2.05
N VAL A 44 -13.92 0.34 0.91
CA VAL A 44 -14.86 -0.68 0.41
C VAL A 44 -14.27 -2.08 0.33
N ASN A 45 -12.94 -2.21 0.24
CA ASN A 45 -12.27 -3.50 0.24
C ASN A 45 -10.85 -3.39 0.81
N ILE A 46 -10.37 -4.49 1.41
CA ILE A 46 -9.01 -4.64 1.91
C ILE A 46 -8.50 -6.01 1.46
N ILE A 47 -7.30 -6.03 0.86
CA ILE A 47 -6.60 -7.27 0.55
C ILE A 47 -5.25 -7.24 1.28
N GLU A 48 -5.01 -8.22 2.14
CA GLU A 48 -3.81 -8.32 2.97
C GLU A 48 -2.93 -9.48 2.51
N TYR A 49 -1.64 -9.18 2.32
CA TYR A 49 -0.59 -10.15 2.04
C TYR A 49 0.45 -10.07 3.16
N CYS A 50 0.80 -11.22 3.72
CA CYS A 50 1.87 -11.33 4.72
C CYS A 50 2.98 -12.21 4.16
N GLU A 51 4.19 -11.69 4.12
CA GLU A 51 5.40 -12.46 3.82
C GLU A 51 6.24 -12.56 5.09
N ILE A 52 6.41 -13.78 5.59
CA ILE A 52 7.32 -14.06 6.70
C ILE A 52 8.71 -14.26 6.08
N ILE A 53 9.58 -13.26 6.24
CA ILE A 53 10.96 -13.34 5.78
C ILE A 53 11.81 -13.85 6.96
N SER A 54 11.78 -15.16 7.18
CA SER A 54 12.74 -15.78 8.12
C SER A 54 14.09 -15.90 7.41
N HIS A 55 15.10 -15.17 7.88
CA HIS A 55 16.47 -15.49 7.53
C HIS A 55 16.91 -16.70 8.37
N ASP A 56 17.34 -17.78 7.72
CA ASP A 56 18.10 -18.81 8.41
C ASP A 56 19.34 -18.16 9.02
N LYS A 57 19.44 -18.21 10.36
CA LYS A 57 20.66 -17.85 11.07
C LYS A 57 21.78 -18.76 10.58
N LYS A 58 22.64 -18.24 9.71
CA LYS A 58 23.93 -18.87 9.38
C LYS A 58 24.90 -18.74 10.54
#